data_AF-A0AAW0W754-F1
#
_entry.id   AF-A0AAW0W754-F1
#
_cell.length_a   1.000
_cell.length_b   1.000
_cell.length_c   1.000
_cell.angle_alpha   90.00
_cell.angle_beta   90.00
_cell.angle_gamma   90.00
#
_symmetry.space_group_name_H-M   'P 1'
#
loop_
_entity.id
_entity.type
_entity.pdbx_description
1 polymer ?
#
loop_
_entity_poly.entity_id
_entity_poly.type
_entity_poly.pdbx_seq_one_letter_code
_entity_poly.pdbx_strand_id
1 'polypeptide(L)'
;MSHILGVPQKELEKLTSVVLSKEILTEVDRLMTCRLARMPLQYILGEWDFHSVTLKMRPPVFIPRPETEQLVELALECLQGIHTPRVLEIGCGSGAISLSLLHSINNL
;
A
#
# COMPACT_ATOMS: atom_id res chain seq x y z
N MET A 1 8.06 12.74 -4.67
CA MET A 1 7.98 14.12 -4.12
C MET A 1 6.94 14.21 -3.02
N SER A 2 5.66 13.91 -3.29
CA SER A 2 4.60 13.83 -2.26
C SER A 2 4.99 13.04 -1.01
N HIS A 3 5.52 11.82 -1.18
CA HIS A 3 5.99 10.97 -0.07
C HIS A 3 7.04 11.65 0.82
N ILE A 4 8.04 12.32 0.23
CA ILE A 4 9.14 12.96 0.98
C ILE A 4 8.67 14.26 1.64
N LEU A 5 7.78 14.99 0.98
CA LEU A 5 7.20 16.22 1.49
C LEU A 5 6.06 15.97 2.49
N GLY A 6 5.60 14.73 2.64
CA GLY A 6 4.46 14.38 3.50
C GLY A 6 3.13 15.01 3.07
N VAL A 7 2.99 15.39 1.79
CA VAL A 7 1.79 16.04 1.26
C VAL A 7 1.01 15.10 0.35
N PRO A 8 -0.34 15.14 0.36
CA PRO A 8 -1.15 14.41 -0.60
C PRO A 8 -0.78 14.74 -2.04
N GLN A 9 -0.83 13.76 -2.95
CA GLN A 9 -0.45 13.95 -4.36
C GLN A 9 -1.22 15.10 -5.03
N LYS A 10 -2.51 15.28 -4.69
CA LYS A 10 -3.37 16.36 -5.22
C LYS A 10 -2.95 17.75 -4.77
N GLU A 11 -2.22 17.86 -3.67
CA GLU A 11 -1.74 19.15 -3.15
C GLU A 11 -0.38 19.54 -3.74
N LEU A 12 0.32 18.60 -4.35
CA LEU A 12 1.62 18.84 -4.97
C LEU A 12 1.56 19.85 -6.12
N GLU A 13 0.44 19.88 -6.87
CA GLU A 13 0.23 20.84 -7.97
C GLU A 13 0.08 22.28 -7.48
N LYS A 14 -0.33 22.47 -6.22
CA LYS A 14 -0.47 23.80 -5.59
C LYS A 14 0.87 24.36 -5.11
N LEU A 15 1.88 23.50 -5.00
CA LEU A 15 3.23 23.83 -4.58
C LEU A 15 4.04 24.33 -5.77
N THR A 16 3.72 25.53 -6.25
CA THR A 16 4.34 26.14 -7.44
C THR A 16 5.77 26.64 -7.22
N SER A 17 6.15 26.91 -5.96
CA SER A 17 7.53 27.24 -5.59
C SER A 17 7.81 26.74 -4.17
N VAL A 18 8.56 25.64 -4.07
CA VAL A 18 9.03 25.10 -2.80
C VAL A 18 10.54 25.13 -2.80
N VAL A 19 11.11 25.79 -1.80
CA VAL A 19 12.54 25.69 -1.53
C VAL A 19 12.77 24.37 -0.80
N LEU A 20 13.47 23.44 -1.44
CA LEU A 20 13.81 22.15 -0.84
C LEU A 20 15.05 22.31 0.03
N SER A 21 14.97 21.80 1.27
CA SER A 21 16.13 21.74 2.14
C SER A 21 17.16 20.73 1.61
N LYS A 22 18.40 20.84 2.07
CA LYS A 22 19.48 19.93 1.68
C LYS A 22 19.17 18.48 2.10
N GLU A 23 18.51 18.31 3.23
CA GLU A 23 18.07 17.02 3.75
C GLU A 23 17.04 16.37 2.82
N ILE A 24 16.07 17.16 2.34
CA ILE A 24 15.07 16.68 1.37
C ILE A 24 15.73 16.27 0.06
N LEU A 25 16.65 17.07 -0.48
CA LEU A 25 17.38 16.74 -1.71
C LEU A 25 18.19 15.44 -1.55
N THR A 26 18.85 15.25 -0.40
CA THR A 26 19.61 14.03 -0.11
C THR A 26 18.70 12.81 -0.09
N GLU A 27 17.51 12.93 0.49
CA GLU A 27 16.54 11.83 0.53
C GLU A 27 15.94 11.54 -0.86
N VAL A 28 15.69 12.57 -1.66
CA VAL A 28 15.27 12.42 -3.07
C VAL A 28 16.31 11.61 -3.84
N ASP A 29 17.60 11.97 -3.74
CA ASP A 29 18.69 11.27 -4.43
C ASP A 29 18.80 9.80 -3.99
N ARG A 30 18.63 9.54 -2.69
CA ARG A 30 18.62 8.17 -2.16
C ARG A 30 17.50 7.34 -2.79
N LEU A 31 16.28 7.86 -2.80
CA LEU A 31 15.10 7.16 -3.35
C LEU A 31 15.21 6.99 -4.88
N MET A 32 15.74 7.99 -5.59
CA MET A 32 16.02 7.89 -7.03
C MET A 32 17.05 6.81 -7.33
N THR A 33 18.11 6.71 -6.52
CA THR A 33 19.14 5.67 -6.68
C THR A 33 18.53 4.27 -6.57
N CYS A 34 17.66 4.04 -5.57
CA CYS A 34 16.92 2.78 -5.45
C CYS A 34 16.04 2.51 -6.69
N ARG A 35 15.35 3.54 -7.19
CA ARG A 35 14.46 3.39 -8.37
C ARG A 35 15.23 3.09 -9.64
N LEU A 36 16.37 3.74 -9.86
CA LEU A 36 17.28 3.48 -10.98
C LEU A 36 17.85 2.06 -10.92
N ALA A 37 18.11 1.54 -9.73
CA ALA A 37 18.45 0.13 -9.50
C ALA A 37 17.27 -0.84 -9.69
N ARG A 38 16.14 -0.40 -10.27
CA ARG A 38 14.94 -1.17 -10.55
C ARG A 38 14.22 -1.73 -9.32
N MET A 39 14.52 -1.22 -8.12
CA MET A 39 13.77 -1.57 -6.92
C MET A 39 12.29 -1.21 -7.11
N PRO A 40 11.35 -2.11 -6.77
CA PRO A 40 9.92 -1.81 -6.82
C PRO A 40 9.57 -0.58 -5.99
N LEU A 41 8.69 0.27 -6.53
CA LEU A 41 8.31 1.53 -5.88
C LEU A 41 7.72 1.30 -4.49
N GLN A 42 6.93 0.24 -4.33
CA GLN A 42 6.30 -0.17 -3.08
C GLN A 42 7.32 -0.39 -1.96
N TYR A 43 8.47 -0.98 -2.28
CA TYR A 43 9.54 -1.15 -1.30
C TYR A 43 10.33 0.14 -1.05
N ILE A 44 10.44 1.01 -2.06
CA ILE A 44 11.10 2.31 -1.92
C ILE A 44 10.30 3.22 -0.98
N LEU A 45 8.98 3.25 -1.14
CA LEU A 45 8.05 4.03 -0.31
C LEU A 45 7.76 3.37 1.04
N GLY A 46 7.98 2.05 1.17
CA GLY A 46 7.80 1.29 2.41
C GLY A 46 6.34 1.00 2.77
N GLU A 47 5.39 1.46 1.97
CA GLU A 47 3.98 1.19 2.11
C GLU A 47 3.24 1.21 0.77
N TRP A 48 2.09 0.55 0.73
CA TRP A 48 1.25 0.49 -0.45
C TRP A 48 -0.21 0.25 -0.06
N ASP A 49 -1.12 0.95 -0.73
CA ASP A 49 -2.54 0.78 -0.52
C ASP A 49 -3.04 -0.49 -1.25
N PHE A 50 -3.94 -1.20 -0.61
CA PHE A 50 -4.64 -2.36 -1.14
C PHE A 50 -6.06 -2.40 -0.57
N HIS A 51 -7.07 -2.30 -1.43
CA HIS A 51 -8.46 -2.13 -1.01
C HIS A 51 -8.64 -0.96 -0.01
N SER A 52 -9.04 -1.25 1.24
CA SER A 52 -9.30 -0.25 2.29
C SER A 52 -8.20 -0.19 3.34
N VAL A 53 -7.05 -0.84 3.09
CA VAL A 53 -5.93 -0.89 4.03
C VAL A 53 -4.63 -0.40 3.39
N THR A 54 -3.80 0.26 4.18
CA THR A 54 -2.42 0.59 3.81
C THR A 54 -1.49 -0.44 4.42
N LEU A 55 -0.76 -1.16 3.59
CA LEU A 55 0.12 -2.25 3.99
C LEU A 55 1.57 -1.77 4.10
N LYS A 56 2.31 -2.26 5.10
CA LYS A 56 3.76 -2.04 5.16
C LYS A 56 4.49 -2.97 4.21
N MET A 57 5.38 -2.40 3.40
CA MET A 57 6.08 -3.07 2.32
C MET A 57 7.57 -3.14 2.59
N ARG A 58 8.14 -4.33 2.44
CA ARG A 58 9.59 -4.58 2.54
C ARG A 58 9.95 -5.86 1.80
N PRO A 59 11.13 -5.95 1.18
CA PRO A 59 11.63 -7.24 0.71
C PRO A 59 11.71 -8.25 1.88
N PRO A 60 11.42 -9.55 1.66
CA PRO A 60 11.02 -10.19 0.40
C PRO A 60 9.49 -10.34 0.23
N VAL A 61 8.68 -9.54 0.94
CA VAL A 61 7.21 -9.70 0.97
C VAL A 61 6.61 -9.46 -0.41
N PHE A 62 5.78 -10.39 -0.89
CA PHE A 62 5.12 -10.23 -2.19
C PHE A 62 4.28 -8.95 -2.25
N ILE A 63 4.47 -8.18 -3.33
CA ILE A 63 3.71 -6.94 -3.57
C ILE A 63 2.32 -7.33 -4.11
N PRO A 64 1.24 -6.99 -3.38
CA PRO A 64 -0.12 -7.28 -3.82
C PRO A 64 -0.42 -6.66 -5.18
N ARG A 65 -1.23 -7.35 -5.98
CA ARG A 65 -1.59 -6.91 -7.33
C ARG A 65 -3.02 -6.37 -7.32
N PRO A 66 -3.34 -5.36 -8.16
CA PRO A 66 -4.71 -4.84 -8.26
C PRO A 66 -5.74 -5.93 -8.53
N GLU A 67 -5.40 -6.94 -9.34
CA GLU A 67 -6.26 -8.08 -9.65
C GLU A 67 -6.61 -8.92 -8.40
N THR A 68 -5.75 -8.89 -7.37
CA THR A 68 -6.02 -9.58 -6.08
C THR A 68 -7.10 -8.88 -5.26
N GLU A 69 -7.44 -7.62 -5.53
CA GLU A 69 -8.55 -6.93 -4.85
C GLU A 69 -9.90 -7.57 -5.19
N GLN A 70 -10.08 -8.04 -6.44
CA GLN A 70 -11.30 -8.75 -6.86
C GLN A 70 -11.52 -10.04 -6.06
N LEU A 71 -10.45 -10.71 -5.62
CA LEU A 71 -10.57 -11.90 -4.78
C LEU A 71 -11.14 -11.55 -3.38
N VAL A 72 -10.83 -10.36 -2.86
CA VAL A 72 -11.40 -9.88 -1.59
C VAL A 72 -12.91 -9.67 -1.74
N GLU A 73 -13.34 -9.03 -2.83
CA GLU A 73 -14.76 -8.79 -3.11
C GLU A 73 -15.54 -10.10 -3.21
N LEU A 74 -15.06 -11.06 -4.01
CA LEU A 74 -15.68 -12.38 -4.16
C LEU A 74 -15.73 -13.15 -2.84
N ALA A 75 -14.68 -13.05 -2.02
CA ALA A 75 -14.67 -13.66 -0.70
C ALA A 75 -15.71 -13.03 0.22
N LEU A 76 -15.87 -11.70 0.22
CA LEU A 76 -16.90 -11.02 1.01
C LEU A 76 -18.31 -11.45 0.59
N GLU A 77 -18.58 -11.58 -0.71
CA GLU A 77 -19.86 -12.12 -1.22
C GLU A 77 -20.14 -13.52 -0.67
N CYS A 78 -19.14 -14.41 -0.68
CA CYS A 78 -19.25 -15.77 -0.14
C CYS A 78 -19.49 -15.82 1.38
N LEU A 79 -19.09 -14.77 2.11
CA LEU A 79 -19.25 -14.68 3.57
C LEU A 79 -20.58 -14.03 3.98
N GLN A 80 -21.36 -13.48 3.04
CA GLN A 80 -22.64 -12.85 3.36
C GLN A 80 -23.60 -13.84 4.06
N GLY A 81 -24.21 -13.38 5.15
CA GLY A 81 -25.15 -14.18 5.94
C GLY A 81 -24.50 -15.24 6.85
N ILE A 82 -23.18 -15.41 6.81
CA ILE A 82 -22.47 -16.29 7.75
C ILE A 82 -22.22 -15.53 9.05
N HIS A 83 -22.90 -15.92 10.12
CA HIS A 83 -22.62 -15.39 11.45
C HIS A 83 -21.24 -15.88 11.92
N THR A 84 -20.34 -14.95 12.28
CA THR A 84 -18.97 -15.22 12.76
C THR A 84 -18.14 -16.08 11.80
N PRO A 85 -17.83 -15.59 10.58
CA PRO A 85 -17.09 -16.36 9.59
C PRO A 85 -15.68 -16.69 10.07
N ARG A 86 -15.20 -17.90 9.77
CA ARG A 86 -13.81 -18.32 10.00
C ARG A 86 -13.14 -18.51 8.65
N VAL A 87 -12.07 -17.75 8.42
CA VAL A 87 -11.35 -17.72 7.15
C VAL A 87 -9.90 -18.15 7.38
N LEU A 88 -9.35 -18.91 6.43
CA LEU A 88 -7.93 -19.28 6.38
C LEU A 88 -7.35 -18.83 5.04
N GLU A 89 -6.28 -18.02 5.08
CA GLU A 89 -5.52 -17.64 3.91
C GLU A 89 -4.22 -18.46 3.83
N ILE A 90 -4.03 -19.20 2.74
CA ILE A 90 -2.80 -19.94 2.47
C ILE A 90 -1.85 -19.03 1.71
N GLY A 91 -0.62 -18.88 2.19
CA GLY A 91 0.38 -18.02 1.54
C GLY A 91 0.14 -16.52 1.79
N CYS A 92 -0.26 -16.17 3.01
CA CYS A 92 -0.71 -14.82 3.42
C CYS A 92 0.22 -13.66 3.03
N GLY A 93 1.53 -13.88 2.86
CA GLY A 93 2.44 -12.88 2.30
C GLY A 93 2.42 -11.57 3.10
N SER A 94 1.96 -10.47 2.47
CA SER A 94 1.80 -9.16 3.13
C SER A 94 0.58 -9.06 4.05
N GLY A 95 -0.27 -10.08 4.08
CA GLY A 95 -1.57 -10.07 4.74
C GLY A 95 -2.64 -9.29 3.98
N ALA A 96 -2.43 -8.99 2.70
CA ALA A 96 -3.31 -8.12 1.92
C ALA A 96 -4.78 -8.57 1.96
N ILE A 97 -5.04 -9.85 1.69
CA ILE A 97 -6.41 -10.37 1.64
C ILE A 97 -7.00 -10.45 3.05
N SER A 98 -6.31 -11.10 3.99
CA SER A 98 -6.79 -11.26 5.37
C SER A 98 -7.08 -9.92 6.07
N LEU A 99 -6.19 -8.93 5.93
CA LEU A 99 -6.38 -7.62 6.55
C LEU A 99 -7.54 -6.85 5.91
N SER A 100 -7.70 -6.92 4.58
CA SER A 100 -8.85 -6.31 3.91
C SER A 100 -10.17 -6.97 4.31
N LEU A 101 -10.22 -8.31 4.39
CA LEU A 101 -11.42 -9.02 4.85
C LEU A 101 -11.77 -8.67 6.29
N LEU A 102 -10.78 -8.68 7.19
CA LEU A 102 -10.99 -8.32 8.59
C LEU A 102 -11.48 -6.87 8.73
N HIS A 103 -10.91 -5.95 7.96
CA HIS A 103 -11.36 -4.56 7.93
C HIS A 103 -12.81 -4.45 7.46
N SER A 104 -13.18 -5.11 6.36
CA SER A 104 -14.53 -5.03 5.81
C SER A 104 -15.57 -5.68 6.70
N ILE A 105 -15.28 -6.85 7.30
CA ILE A 105 -16.23 -7.57 8.17
C ILE A 105 -16.50 -6.82 9.48
N ASN A 106 -15.49 -6.14 10.04
CA ASN A 106 -15.66 -5.37 11.28
C ASN A 106 -16.39 -4.03 11.09
N ASN A 107 -16.49 -3.55 9.85
CA ASN A 107 -17.18 -2.30 9.49
C ASN A 107 -18.61 -2.54 8.96
N LEU A 108 -19.08 -3.80 8.97
CA LEU A 108 -20.47 -4.20 8.68
C LEU A 108 -21.26 -4.37 10.00
#